data_AF-A0A433H2K0-F1
#
_entry.id   AF-A0A433H2K0-F1
#
_cell.length_a   1.000
_cell.length_b   1.000
_cell.length_c   1.000
_cell.angle_alpha   90.00
_cell.angle_beta   90.00
_cell.angle_gamma   90.00
#
_symmetry.space_group_name_H-M   'P 1'
#
loop_
_entity.id
_entity.type
_entity.pdbx_description
1 polymer ?
#
loop_
_entity_poly.entity_id
_entity_poly.type
_entity_poly.pdbx_seq_one_letter_code
_entity_poly.pdbx_strand_id
1 'polypeptide(L)'
;MRDDPNYPVYQGDTDKTGESRIKQQFADGRRLFNGFSDQVYFIFAGLAGLWLAVVSLTEAVHLSWWSVLFILIFWALASYLTLPRMHRILTNIYVPNYFFGRTQTGDGLLGDPVNLALIAEEDDIHEAMTRAGWTKAEPVTLKSSWRIIVSSVRKSSYPEAPVSPLLLFGRQQDFAYQQEVNGNPSKRHHVRFWKTPKDWSLPGGKKVNWLAAATYDNAVGVSLFTFQVTHKVDSDTDLERDYVVSTIQYKNPEVTEDRLENFMGDYNSRNGGGDEIKTDGHLPILDLDEVVPGDHESESDRDPDQKHRNIAELAKKTPPDVWIAGALVTLVALLQIVRTLMLFYRPGVQENLSTDLLASAENFGTDTGSDFWTFVVAGASLAITVAAILQVLLAINVLRGHNRARQILLALLCISFIIIAVQIVTDTGDSSNVYAVFVLMASQVFAMISYTSDEALNYTWASTQEKRQAKKARRSSRDSSGN
;
A
#
# COMPACT_ATOMS: atom_id res chain seq x y z
N MET A 1 25.03 -7.29 27.36
CA MET A 1 25.26 -7.70 25.95
C MET A 1 25.88 -6.59 25.09
N ARG A 2 25.54 -5.29 25.27
CA ARG A 2 26.19 -4.15 24.59
C ARG A 2 27.46 -3.63 25.30
N ASP A 3 27.93 -4.37 26.30
CA ASP A 3 28.93 -3.95 27.30
C ASP A 3 30.34 -4.51 26.99
N ASP A 4 30.49 -5.12 25.80
CA ASP A 4 31.73 -5.63 25.24
C ASP A 4 32.44 -4.49 24.48
N PRO A 5 33.56 -3.94 24.99
CA PRO A 5 34.19 -2.74 24.44
C PRO A 5 34.87 -2.97 23.09
N ASN A 6 35.00 -4.22 22.65
CA ASN A 6 35.55 -4.59 21.35
C ASN A 6 34.45 -4.89 20.31
N TYR A 7 33.17 -4.77 20.70
CA TYR A 7 32.05 -4.97 19.78
C TYR A 7 32.05 -3.89 18.68
N PRO A 8 31.81 -4.24 17.39
CA PRO A 8 31.78 -3.27 16.30
C PRO A 8 30.82 -2.11 16.56
N VAL A 9 31.26 -0.90 16.19
CA VAL A 9 30.49 0.34 16.36
C VAL A 9 30.23 0.94 14.98
N TYR A 10 28.98 1.35 14.72
CA TYR A 10 28.60 2.04 13.49
C TYR A 10 29.37 3.36 13.35
N GLN A 11 29.98 3.58 12.18
CA GLN A 11 30.92 4.70 11.96
C GLN A 11 30.28 5.92 11.28
N GLY A 12 28.97 5.88 10.98
CA GLY A 12 28.27 7.00 10.34
C GLY A 12 28.00 8.18 11.28
N ASP A 13 28.06 9.38 10.72
CA ASP A 13 27.70 10.63 11.40
C ASP A 13 26.20 10.68 11.68
N THR A 14 25.83 10.64 12.96
CA THR A 14 24.43 10.50 13.36
C THR A 14 23.62 11.80 13.35
N ASP A 15 24.24 12.98 13.16
CA ASP A 15 23.62 14.28 13.51
C ASP A 15 23.39 15.22 12.31
N LYS A 16 23.49 14.72 11.08
CA LYS A 16 23.23 15.49 9.86
C LYS A 16 21.79 16.00 9.74
N THR A 17 21.64 17.27 9.39
CA THR A 17 20.39 17.88 8.91
C THR A 17 20.62 18.45 7.51
N GLY A 18 19.79 18.10 6.53
CA GLY A 18 20.14 18.20 5.10
C GLY A 18 19.40 19.25 4.25
N GLU A 19 20.01 19.68 3.15
CA GLU A 19 19.47 20.67 2.21
C GLU A 19 19.46 20.23 0.71
N SER A 20 18.26 20.23 0.12
CA SER A 20 17.95 20.71 -1.25
C SER A 20 18.14 19.84 -2.53
N ARG A 21 17.17 20.02 -3.46
CA ARG A 21 17.23 20.05 -4.96
C ARG A 21 17.56 18.80 -5.82
N ILE A 22 16.47 18.19 -6.36
CA ILE A 22 16.08 18.13 -7.80
C ILE A 22 17.23 17.92 -8.84
N LYS A 23 17.28 16.86 -9.69
CA LYS A 23 16.43 16.66 -10.92
C LYS A 23 16.75 15.34 -11.72
N GLN A 24 15.72 14.68 -12.32
CA GLN A 24 15.72 13.84 -13.58
C GLN A 24 16.69 12.59 -13.69
N GLN A 25 16.51 11.52 -14.50
CA GLN A 25 15.57 11.14 -15.59
C GLN A 25 15.59 9.58 -15.89
N PHE A 26 14.44 8.95 -16.24
CA PHE A 26 14.20 7.71 -17.07
C PHE A 26 14.98 6.37 -16.78
N ALA A 27 14.57 5.12 -17.13
CA ALA A 27 13.33 4.36 -17.44
C ALA A 27 13.71 2.82 -17.52
N ASP A 28 12.92 1.76 -17.77
CA ASP A 28 11.48 1.51 -18.03
C ASP A 28 11.02 0.07 -17.61
N GLY A 29 9.77 -0.13 -17.14
CA GLY A 29 8.93 -1.32 -17.43
C GLY A 29 8.51 -2.34 -16.34
N ARG A 30 7.37 -2.16 -15.63
CA ARG A 30 6.69 -3.20 -14.79
C ARG A 30 5.15 -3.03 -14.75
N ARG A 31 4.38 -3.90 -15.44
CA ARG A 31 2.89 -3.94 -15.35
C ARG A 31 2.34 -5.37 -15.32
N LEU A 32 1.34 -5.61 -14.47
CA LEU A 32 0.45 -6.78 -14.50
C LEU A 32 -1.02 -6.37 -14.29
N PHE A 33 -1.59 -5.62 -15.24
CA PHE A 33 -3.03 -5.38 -15.26
C PHE A 33 -3.78 -6.62 -15.77
N ASN A 34 -4.59 -7.25 -14.90
CA ASN A 34 -5.40 -8.43 -15.24
C ASN A 34 -6.61 -8.15 -16.17
N GLY A 35 -6.74 -6.93 -16.68
CA GLY A 35 -7.74 -6.53 -17.67
C GLY A 35 -7.77 -5.03 -17.94
N PHE A 36 -8.23 -4.64 -19.12
CA PHE A 36 -8.38 -3.22 -19.53
C PHE A 36 -9.29 -2.42 -18.58
N SER A 37 -10.36 -3.03 -18.05
CA SER A 37 -11.27 -2.37 -17.12
C SER A 37 -10.62 -2.02 -15.78
N ASP A 38 -9.84 -2.93 -15.20
CA ASP A 38 -9.10 -2.67 -13.95
C ASP A 38 -8.08 -1.53 -14.12
N GLN A 39 -7.44 -1.42 -15.30
CA GLN A 39 -6.58 -0.28 -15.62
C GLN A 39 -7.37 1.05 -15.71
N VAL A 40 -8.55 1.05 -16.34
CA VAL A 40 -9.42 2.24 -16.43
C VAL A 40 -9.86 2.70 -15.04
N TYR A 41 -10.31 1.78 -14.16
CA TYR A 41 -10.69 2.14 -12.79
C TYR A 41 -9.50 2.64 -11.95
N PHE A 42 -8.32 2.04 -12.10
CA PHE A 42 -7.11 2.48 -11.40
C PHE A 42 -6.69 3.90 -11.79
N ILE A 43 -6.72 4.22 -13.10
CA ILE A 43 -6.44 5.57 -13.62
C ILE A 43 -7.52 6.55 -13.18
N PHE A 44 -8.80 6.20 -13.33
CA PHE A 44 -9.92 7.06 -12.92
C PHE A 44 -9.86 7.40 -11.44
N ALA A 45 -9.57 6.43 -10.56
CA ALA A 45 -9.47 6.66 -9.12
C ALA A 45 -8.31 7.62 -8.77
N GLY A 46 -7.19 7.58 -9.49
CA GLY A 46 -6.10 8.55 -9.36
C GLY A 46 -6.49 9.95 -9.82
N LEU A 47 -7.16 10.08 -10.98
CA LEU A 47 -7.66 11.37 -11.50
C LEU A 47 -8.75 11.97 -10.60
N ALA A 48 -9.63 11.14 -10.04
CA ALA A 48 -10.66 11.54 -9.09
C ALA A 48 -10.04 12.05 -7.77
N GLY A 49 -8.99 11.40 -7.27
CA GLY A 49 -8.21 11.90 -6.13
C GLY A 49 -7.53 13.24 -6.41
N LEU A 50 -6.90 13.39 -7.57
CA LEU A 50 -6.27 14.64 -7.99
C LEU A 50 -7.29 15.79 -8.12
N TRP A 51 -8.44 15.54 -8.77
CA TRP A 51 -9.53 16.52 -8.88
C TRP A 51 -10.06 16.91 -7.49
N LEU A 52 -10.31 15.92 -6.62
CA LEU A 52 -10.81 16.17 -5.27
C LEU A 52 -9.82 16.98 -4.44
N ALA A 53 -8.52 16.70 -4.56
CA ALA A 53 -7.47 17.47 -3.92
C ALA A 53 -7.46 18.94 -4.41
N VAL A 54 -7.53 19.17 -5.73
CA VAL A 54 -7.61 20.54 -6.27
C VAL A 54 -8.84 21.29 -5.75
N VAL A 55 -10.01 20.64 -5.69
CA VAL A 55 -11.25 21.26 -5.20
C VAL A 55 -11.25 21.46 -3.68
N SER A 56 -10.66 20.56 -2.89
CA SER A 56 -10.41 20.82 -1.46
C SER A 56 -9.44 21.98 -1.22
N LEU A 57 -8.48 22.20 -2.14
CA LEU A 57 -7.56 23.33 -2.06
C LEU A 57 -8.24 24.66 -2.40
N THR A 58 -9.13 24.71 -3.41
CA THR A 58 -9.87 25.95 -3.74
C THR A 58 -10.81 26.36 -2.61
N GLU A 59 -11.56 25.42 -2.04
CA GLU A 59 -12.48 25.69 -0.92
C GLU A 59 -11.74 26.15 0.35
N ALA A 60 -10.52 25.67 0.58
CA ALA A 60 -9.70 26.10 1.72
C ALA A 60 -9.32 27.61 1.67
N VAL A 61 -9.33 28.25 0.50
CA VAL A 61 -8.96 29.67 0.32
C VAL A 61 -9.98 30.63 0.97
N HIS A 62 -11.22 30.19 1.21
CA HIS A 62 -12.23 30.98 1.90
C HIS A 62 -11.94 31.06 3.41
N LEU A 63 -11.05 31.99 3.79
CA LEU A 63 -10.43 32.10 5.12
C LEU A 63 -11.41 31.92 6.29
N SER A 64 -11.37 30.72 6.87
CA SER A 64 -12.12 30.33 8.06
C SER A 64 -11.20 29.47 8.95
N TRP A 65 -11.54 29.31 10.23
CA TRP A 65 -10.81 28.35 11.08
C TRP A 65 -10.93 26.91 10.53
N TRP A 66 -12.02 26.62 9.82
CA TRP A 66 -12.23 25.36 9.12
C TRP A 66 -11.30 25.15 7.91
N SER A 67 -10.69 26.20 7.35
CA SER A 67 -9.67 26.08 6.30
C SER A 67 -8.47 25.26 6.77
N VAL A 68 -8.13 25.29 8.06
CA VAL A 68 -7.04 24.47 8.64
C VAL A 68 -7.38 22.98 8.55
N LEU A 69 -8.65 22.61 8.80
CA LEU A 69 -9.12 21.23 8.65
C LEU A 69 -9.09 20.80 7.17
N PHE A 70 -9.52 21.68 6.25
CA PHE A 70 -9.42 21.40 4.81
C PHE A 70 -7.98 21.26 4.33
N ILE A 71 -7.03 22.05 4.83
CA ILE A 71 -5.60 21.92 4.49
C ILE A 71 -5.03 20.58 4.99
N LEU A 72 -5.42 20.14 6.19
CA LEU A 72 -5.00 18.83 6.73
C LEU A 72 -5.63 17.66 5.96
N ILE A 73 -6.91 17.76 5.58
CA ILE A 73 -7.60 16.77 4.73
C ILE A 73 -6.97 16.74 3.33
N PHE A 74 -6.71 17.90 2.73
CA PHE A 74 -6.01 18.04 1.45
C PHE A 74 -4.61 17.41 1.52
N TRP A 75 -3.83 17.69 2.57
CA TRP A 75 -2.52 17.06 2.76
C TRP A 75 -2.64 15.53 2.89
N ALA A 76 -3.63 15.01 3.62
CA ALA A 76 -3.86 13.57 3.72
C ALA A 76 -4.24 12.95 2.35
N LEU A 77 -5.15 13.58 1.61
CA LEU A 77 -5.59 13.15 0.27
C LEU A 77 -4.51 13.31 -0.81
N ALA A 78 -3.63 14.28 -0.70
CA ALA A 78 -2.46 14.39 -1.55
C ALA A 78 -1.46 13.28 -1.20
N SER A 79 -1.10 13.17 0.08
CA SER A 79 0.11 12.47 0.52
C SER A 79 -0.06 10.97 0.68
N TYR A 80 -1.20 10.52 1.22
CA TYR A 80 -1.46 9.10 1.49
C TYR A 80 -2.33 8.45 0.41
N LEU A 81 -2.67 9.18 -0.64
CA LEU A 81 -3.64 8.74 -1.64
C LEU A 81 -3.25 9.12 -3.06
N THR A 82 -3.26 10.42 -3.40
CA THR A 82 -3.09 10.89 -4.80
C THR A 82 -1.65 10.73 -5.30
N LEU A 83 -0.65 11.13 -4.51
CA LEU A 83 0.76 11.05 -4.91
C LEU A 83 1.27 9.60 -4.94
N PRO A 84 1.03 8.73 -3.93
CA PRO A 84 1.30 7.30 -4.03
C PRO A 84 0.69 6.66 -5.29
N ARG A 85 -0.58 6.99 -5.60
CA ARG A 85 -1.26 6.55 -6.83
C ARG A 85 -0.58 7.04 -8.10
N MET A 86 -0.22 8.32 -8.16
CA MET A 86 0.42 8.91 -9.33
C MET A 86 1.81 8.32 -9.55
N HIS A 87 2.63 8.20 -8.49
CA HIS A 87 3.91 7.49 -8.56
C HIS A 87 3.71 6.06 -9.04
N ARG A 88 2.75 5.31 -8.49
CA ARG A 88 2.45 3.94 -8.91
C ARG A 88 1.91 3.81 -10.34
N ILE A 89 1.24 4.83 -10.90
CA ILE A 89 0.90 4.89 -12.33
C ILE A 89 2.17 5.07 -13.17
N LEU A 90 3.07 5.94 -12.72
CA LEU A 90 4.31 6.31 -13.41
C LEU A 90 5.38 5.22 -13.32
N THR A 91 5.65 4.65 -12.15
CA THR A 91 6.67 3.61 -11.90
C THR A 91 6.32 2.32 -12.65
N ASN A 92 5.05 1.97 -12.72
CA ASN A 92 4.58 0.87 -13.58
C ASN A 92 4.88 1.12 -15.08
N ILE A 93 5.09 2.37 -15.49
CA ILE A 93 5.69 2.68 -16.80
C ILE A 93 7.21 2.62 -16.66
N TYR A 94 7.84 3.46 -15.83
CA TYR A 94 9.28 3.73 -15.91
C TYR A 94 10.24 2.81 -15.10
N VAL A 95 9.79 1.84 -14.31
CA VAL A 95 10.68 1.03 -13.43
C VAL A 95 10.75 -0.44 -13.89
N PRO A 96 11.94 -1.00 -14.19
CA PRO A 96 12.06 -2.31 -14.81
C PRO A 96 11.60 -3.53 -13.98
N ASN A 97 11.26 -4.59 -14.73
CA ASN A 97 10.79 -5.90 -14.26
C ASN A 97 11.90 -6.81 -13.72
N TYR A 98 13.12 -6.69 -14.23
CA TYR A 98 14.26 -7.53 -13.86
C TYR A 98 14.91 -7.08 -12.53
N PHE A 99 15.96 -7.78 -12.09
CA PHE A 99 16.74 -7.43 -10.91
C PHE A 99 17.90 -6.48 -11.27
N PHE A 100 18.03 -5.37 -10.54
CA PHE A 100 19.04 -4.33 -10.80
C PHE A 100 19.63 -3.75 -9.49
N GLY A 101 19.84 -4.59 -8.47
CA GLY A 101 20.51 -4.18 -7.22
C GLY A 101 19.75 -3.15 -6.37
N ARG A 102 18.47 -2.89 -6.65
CA ARG A 102 17.59 -2.02 -5.85
C ARG A 102 16.30 -2.76 -5.50
N THR A 103 15.81 -2.52 -4.30
CA THR A 103 14.46 -2.89 -3.88
C THR A 103 13.44 -1.86 -4.40
N GLN A 104 12.14 -2.10 -4.19
CA GLN A 104 11.04 -1.21 -4.59
C GLN A 104 10.07 -0.97 -3.42
N THR A 105 9.47 0.21 -3.32
CA THR A 105 8.38 0.47 -2.36
C THR A 105 7.05 -0.10 -2.86
N GLY A 106 6.02 -0.12 -2.02
CA GLY A 106 4.64 -0.46 -2.43
C GLY A 106 4.05 0.44 -3.53
N ASP A 107 4.65 1.62 -3.77
CA ASP A 107 4.29 2.54 -4.85
C ASP A 107 5.18 2.36 -6.11
N GLY A 108 6.07 1.36 -6.10
CA GLY A 108 7.01 1.06 -7.18
C GLY A 108 8.20 2.03 -7.27
N LEU A 109 8.36 2.96 -6.32
CA LEU A 109 9.55 3.81 -6.26
C LEU A 109 10.77 2.95 -5.91
N LEU A 110 11.97 3.34 -6.38
CA LEU A 110 13.20 2.64 -6.03
C LEU A 110 13.46 2.80 -4.53
N GLY A 111 13.49 1.69 -3.79
CA GLY A 111 13.69 1.67 -2.35
C GLY A 111 15.17 1.77 -1.97
N ASP A 112 15.59 0.84 -1.13
CA ASP A 112 16.94 0.70 -0.60
C ASP A 112 17.84 -0.11 -1.55
N PRO A 113 19.18 0.03 -1.49
CA PRO A 113 20.10 -0.80 -2.26
C PRO A 113 20.12 -2.24 -1.75
N VAL A 114 20.34 -3.19 -2.66
CA VAL A 114 20.71 -4.57 -2.30
C VAL A 114 22.22 -4.60 -2.17
N ASN A 115 22.70 -4.51 -0.93
CA ASN A 115 24.10 -4.29 -0.57
C ASN A 115 24.73 -5.44 0.21
N LEU A 116 23.98 -6.52 0.48
CA LEU A 116 24.49 -7.75 1.10
C LEU A 116 23.85 -8.98 0.43
N ALA A 117 24.58 -10.09 0.36
CA ALA A 117 24.09 -11.38 -0.11
C ALA A 117 24.65 -12.50 0.78
N LEU A 118 23.97 -13.65 0.82
CA LEU A 118 24.33 -14.75 1.72
C LEU A 118 24.16 -16.14 1.08
N ILE A 119 25.10 -17.02 1.40
CA ILE A 119 25.02 -18.48 1.26
C ILE A 119 24.71 -18.99 2.68
N ALA A 120 23.51 -19.54 2.87
CA ALA A 120 22.91 -19.87 4.17
C ALA A 120 21.55 -20.58 3.99
N GLU A 121 21.09 -21.36 4.96
CA GLU A 121 19.65 -21.66 5.14
C GLU A 121 18.95 -20.56 5.97
N GLU A 122 17.61 -20.58 6.09
CA GLU A 122 16.85 -19.56 6.85
C GLU A 122 17.28 -19.52 8.34
N ASP A 123 17.55 -20.68 8.94
CA ASP A 123 17.87 -20.81 10.36
C ASP A 123 19.30 -20.35 10.71
N ASP A 124 20.29 -20.54 9.82
CA ASP A 124 21.64 -19.99 10.00
C ASP A 124 21.64 -18.46 10.08
N ILE A 125 20.86 -17.80 9.20
CA ILE A 125 20.68 -16.35 9.25
C ILE A 125 20.00 -15.95 10.57
N HIS A 126 19.04 -16.74 11.05
CA HIS A 126 18.34 -16.43 12.29
C HIS A 126 19.26 -16.51 13.51
N GLU A 127 20.09 -17.54 13.59
CA GLU A 127 21.04 -17.74 14.68
C GLU A 127 22.20 -16.73 14.60
N ALA A 128 22.81 -16.52 13.42
CA ALA A 128 23.90 -15.57 13.21
C ALA A 128 23.50 -14.14 13.63
N MET A 129 22.31 -13.69 13.22
CA MET A 129 21.76 -12.37 13.56
C MET A 129 21.42 -12.26 15.05
N THR A 130 20.94 -13.34 15.68
CA THR A 130 20.60 -13.36 17.11
C THR A 130 21.86 -13.32 17.97
N ARG A 131 22.91 -14.07 17.62
CA ARG A 131 24.25 -13.99 18.24
C ARG A 131 24.87 -12.59 18.07
N ALA A 132 24.68 -11.97 16.90
CA ALA A 132 25.04 -10.58 16.62
C ALA A 132 24.09 -9.53 17.26
N GLY A 133 23.22 -9.93 18.19
CA GLY A 133 22.39 -9.02 19.00
C GLY A 133 21.31 -8.25 18.24
N TRP A 134 21.02 -8.63 16.99
CA TRP A 134 19.94 -8.02 16.20
C TRP A 134 18.58 -8.56 16.62
N THR A 135 17.58 -7.68 16.69
CA THR A 135 16.21 -8.05 17.07
C THR A 135 15.33 -8.26 15.84
N LYS A 136 14.73 -9.44 15.69
CA LYS A 136 13.80 -9.73 14.58
C LYS A 136 12.56 -8.84 14.69
N ALA A 137 12.21 -8.14 13.62
CA ALA A 137 11.07 -7.22 13.60
C ALA A 137 9.72 -7.97 13.56
N GLU A 138 8.70 -7.45 14.24
CA GLU A 138 7.33 -7.95 14.10
C GLU A 138 6.82 -7.74 12.64
N PRO A 139 5.87 -8.55 12.16
CA PRO A 139 5.18 -8.26 10.89
C PRO A 139 4.26 -7.04 11.03
N VAL A 140 4.05 -6.31 9.93
CA VAL A 140 3.09 -5.19 9.86
C VAL A 140 1.67 -5.73 10.03
N THR A 141 1.03 -5.40 11.15
CA THR A 141 -0.33 -5.81 11.50
C THR A 141 -1.03 -4.70 12.26
N LEU A 142 -2.37 -4.70 12.31
CA LEU A 142 -3.13 -3.70 13.09
C LEU A 142 -2.66 -3.59 14.56
N LYS A 143 -2.22 -4.71 15.17
CA LYS A 143 -1.66 -4.74 16.53
C LYS A 143 -0.31 -4.01 16.61
N SER A 144 0.63 -4.32 15.71
CA SER A 144 1.97 -3.73 15.72
C SER A 144 1.96 -2.28 15.23
N SER A 145 1.13 -1.92 14.25
CA SER A 145 0.87 -0.52 13.85
C SER A 145 0.29 0.31 15.00
N TRP A 146 -0.67 -0.23 15.78
CA TRP A 146 -1.18 0.46 16.97
C TRP A 146 -0.11 0.57 18.07
N ARG A 147 0.73 -0.47 18.25
CA ARG A 147 1.87 -0.44 19.18
C ARG A 147 2.88 0.65 18.79
N ILE A 148 3.18 0.85 17.49
CA ILE A 148 3.98 1.99 16.99
C ILE A 148 3.33 3.31 17.38
N ILE A 149 2.06 3.53 17.04
CA ILE A 149 1.37 4.80 17.30
C ILE A 149 1.44 5.15 18.80
N VAL A 150 1.19 4.17 19.67
CA VAL A 150 1.27 4.35 21.13
C VAL A 150 2.71 4.59 21.59
N SER A 151 3.71 3.88 21.06
CA SER A 151 5.12 4.06 21.47
C SER A 151 5.70 5.39 21.00
N SER A 152 5.40 5.82 19.76
CA SER A 152 5.81 7.10 19.21
C SER A 152 5.21 8.28 19.98
N VAL A 153 3.90 8.23 20.30
CA VAL A 153 3.23 9.26 21.12
C VAL A 153 3.80 9.31 22.54
N ARG A 154 4.17 8.15 23.13
CA ARG A 154 4.78 8.06 24.47
C ARG A 154 6.29 8.27 24.48
N LYS A 155 6.94 8.41 23.31
CA LYS A 155 8.40 8.43 23.13
C LYS A 155 9.11 7.25 23.82
N SER A 156 8.48 6.07 23.83
CA SER A 156 9.04 4.85 24.42
C SER A 156 9.70 3.97 23.36
N SER A 157 10.80 3.30 23.75
CA SER A 157 11.45 2.25 22.93
C SER A 157 10.47 1.16 22.49
N TYR A 158 10.75 0.56 21.32
CA TYR A 158 10.03 -0.61 20.78
C TYR A 158 11.04 -1.42 19.96
N PRO A 159 11.79 -2.35 20.59
CA PRO A 159 12.87 -3.09 19.93
C PRO A 159 12.41 -4.04 18.81
N GLU A 160 11.14 -4.43 18.82
CA GLU A 160 10.54 -5.34 17.83
C GLU A 160 9.61 -4.62 16.84
N ALA A 161 9.68 -3.28 16.74
CA ALA A 161 8.84 -2.47 15.85
C ALA A 161 8.88 -2.98 14.38
N PRO A 162 7.72 -3.11 13.69
CA PRO A 162 7.69 -3.63 12.34
C PRO A 162 8.29 -2.65 11.34
N VAL A 163 9.21 -3.14 10.50
CA VAL A 163 9.85 -2.33 9.44
C VAL A 163 8.95 -2.28 8.20
N SER A 164 8.84 -1.10 7.57
CA SER A 164 8.05 -0.91 6.34
C SER A 164 8.44 -1.91 5.24
N PRO A 165 7.45 -2.44 4.48
CA PRO A 165 7.70 -3.45 3.46
C PRO A 165 8.46 -2.89 2.26
N LEU A 166 9.45 -3.63 1.79
CA LEU A 166 10.12 -3.40 0.52
C LEU A 166 10.06 -4.66 -0.34
N LEU A 167 10.02 -4.46 -1.64
CA LEU A 167 9.83 -5.50 -2.63
C LEU A 167 11.15 -5.78 -3.36
N LEU A 168 11.50 -7.05 -3.46
CA LEU A 168 12.53 -7.56 -4.36
C LEU A 168 11.94 -8.74 -5.12
N PHE A 169 12.32 -8.92 -6.40
CA PHE A 169 11.66 -9.87 -7.31
C PHE A 169 10.13 -9.70 -7.47
N GLY A 170 9.56 -8.58 -6.98
CA GLY A 170 8.12 -8.33 -6.95
C GLY A 170 7.38 -8.87 -5.70
N ARG A 171 8.11 -9.35 -4.67
CA ARG A 171 7.57 -9.85 -3.41
C ARG A 171 8.17 -9.14 -2.19
N GLN A 172 7.42 -9.08 -1.09
CA GLN A 172 7.90 -8.52 0.19
C GLN A 172 9.09 -9.32 0.75
N GLN A 173 9.90 -8.70 1.61
CA GLN A 173 10.94 -9.40 2.39
C GLN A 173 10.36 -10.55 3.20
N ASP A 174 11.10 -11.66 3.33
CA ASP A 174 10.68 -12.82 4.13
C ASP A 174 10.74 -12.50 5.63
N PHE A 175 11.80 -11.78 6.03
CA PHE A 175 11.99 -11.26 7.37
C PHE A 175 12.87 -10.00 7.37
N ALA A 176 12.88 -9.31 8.51
CA ALA A 176 13.72 -8.15 8.76
C ALA A 176 14.21 -8.16 10.22
N TYR A 177 15.38 -7.55 10.44
CA TYR A 177 16.01 -7.38 11.73
C TYR A 177 16.34 -5.90 11.95
N GLN A 178 16.40 -5.49 13.22
CA GLN A 178 16.74 -4.11 13.60
C GLN A 178 17.60 -4.03 14.86
N GLN A 179 18.22 -2.87 15.06
CA GLN A 179 18.73 -2.43 16.36
C GLN A 179 18.38 -0.96 16.63
N GLU A 180 17.76 -0.68 17.77
CA GLU A 180 17.46 0.68 18.22
C GLU A 180 18.72 1.33 18.84
N VAL A 181 19.08 2.54 18.38
CA VAL A 181 20.29 3.26 18.84
C VAL A 181 19.99 4.04 20.11
N ASN A 182 20.70 3.72 21.19
CA ASN A 182 20.69 4.46 22.46
C ASN A 182 19.28 4.75 23.05
N GLY A 183 18.28 3.90 22.76
CA GLY A 183 16.90 4.10 23.20
C GLY A 183 16.15 5.23 22.48
N ASN A 184 16.66 5.69 21.34
CA ASN A 184 16.00 6.68 20.49
C ASN A 184 15.23 5.96 19.36
N PRO A 185 13.89 5.92 19.40
CA PRO A 185 13.11 5.20 18.40
C PRO A 185 13.18 5.81 16.99
N SER A 186 13.76 7.02 16.84
CA SER A 186 13.98 7.69 15.55
C SER A 186 15.30 7.32 14.86
N LYS A 187 16.25 6.69 15.58
CA LYS A 187 17.57 6.28 15.06
C LYS A 187 17.69 4.74 15.13
N ARG A 188 17.67 4.05 13.99
CA ARG A 188 17.58 2.57 13.91
C ARG A 188 18.44 1.98 12.81
N HIS A 189 19.15 0.91 13.13
CA HIS A 189 19.77 0.03 12.16
C HIS A 189 18.71 -0.95 11.61
N HIS A 190 18.65 -1.17 10.31
CA HIS A 190 17.67 -2.06 9.66
C HIS A 190 18.33 -2.93 8.60
N VAL A 191 18.06 -4.24 8.62
CA VAL A 191 18.39 -5.13 7.49
C VAL A 191 17.22 -6.05 7.16
N ARG A 192 16.89 -6.14 5.86
CA ARG A 192 15.77 -6.92 5.30
C ARG A 192 16.33 -8.02 4.40
N PHE A 193 15.68 -9.19 4.37
CA PHE A 193 16.17 -10.37 3.66
C PHE A 193 15.13 -10.95 2.68
N TRP A 194 15.57 -11.40 1.52
CA TRP A 194 14.78 -12.07 0.50
C TRP A 194 15.50 -13.32 -0.02
N LYS A 195 14.85 -14.48 0.10
CA LYS A 195 15.29 -15.73 -0.55
C LYS A 195 15.27 -15.59 -2.07
N THR A 196 16.33 -16.01 -2.77
CA THR A 196 16.40 -15.93 -4.23
C THR A 196 15.44 -16.93 -4.90
N PRO A 197 14.87 -16.63 -6.09
CA PRO A 197 14.09 -17.60 -6.85
C PRO A 197 14.92 -18.83 -7.25
N LYS A 198 14.26 -20.00 -7.41
CA LYS A 198 14.95 -21.23 -7.85
C LYS A 198 15.59 -21.03 -9.21
N ASP A 199 16.84 -21.47 -9.34
CA ASP A 199 17.73 -21.28 -10.50
C ASP A 199 17.98 -19.81 -10.94
N TRP A 200 17.73 -18.84 -10.06
CA TRP A 200 18.27 -17.50 -10.21
C TRP A 200 19.78 -17.46 -9.95
N SER A 201 20.46 -16.41 -10.40
CA SER A 201 21.89 -16.15 -10.15
C SER A 201 22.20 -14.66 -10.27
N LEU A 202 23.25 -14.21 -9.58
CA LEU A 202 23.80 -12.86 -9.69
C LEU A 202 24.44 -12.63 -11.08
N PRO A 203 24.69 -11.36 -11.47
CA PRO A 203 25.61 -11.04 -12.55
C PRO A 203 26.93 -11.81 -12.41
N GLY A 204 27.48 -12.31 -13.52
CA GLY A 204 28.62 -13.23 -13.51
C GLY A 204 28.26 -14.71 -13.22
N GLY A 205 27.02 -15.01 -12.86
CA GLY A 205 26.53 -16.39 -12.70
C GLY A 205 26.74 -17.01 -11.32
N LYS A 206 27.22 -16.25 -10.32
CA LYS A 206 27.34 -16.74 -8.95
C LYS A 206 25.95 -16.98 -8.35
N LYS A 207 25.73 -18.16 -7.77
CA LYS A 207 24.53 -18.47 -6.98
C LYS A 207 24.75 -18.03 -5.54
N VAL A 208 23.69 -17.52 -4.92
CA VAL A 208 23.56 -17.17 -3.50
C VAL A 208 22.13 -17.53 -3.08
N ASN A 209 21.91 -17.83 -1.80
CA ASN A 209 20.61 -18.30 -1.31
C ASN A 209 19.69 -17.13 -0.94
N TRP A 210 20.30 -16.04 -0.47
CA TRP A 210 19.60 -14.84 0.02
C TRP A 210 20.25 -13.56 -0.49
N LEU A 211 19.42 -12.54 -0.64
CA LEU A 211 19.83 -11.14 -0.84
C LEU A 211 19.29 -10.30 0.30
N ALA A 212 20.02 -9.24 0.66
CA ALA A 212 19.67 -8.35 1.75
C ALA A 212 19.91 -6.88 1.41
N ALA A 213 19.16 -6.03 2.11
CA ALA A 213 19.25 -4.57 2.04
C ALA A 213 19.40 -4.03 3.47
N ALA A 214 20.58 -3.49 3.76
CA ALA A 214 20.97 -2.90 5.03
C ALA A 214 20.94 -1.36 4.93
N THR A 215 20.18 -0.70 5.81
CA THR A 215 19.97 0.75 5.83
C THR A 215 19.85 1.32 7.24
N TYR A 216 20.59 2.38 7.54
CA TYR A 216 20.46 3.13 8.79
C TYR A 216 19.39 4.23 8.65
N ASP A 217 18.38 4.22 9.50
CA ASP A 217 17.43 5.31 9.65
C ASP A 217 17.98 6.32 10.68
N ASN A 218 18.24 7.56 10.27
CA ASN A 218 18.87 8.60 11.11
C ASN A 218 17.87 9.59 11.75
N ALA A 219 16.67 9.73 11.19
CA ALA A 219 15.63 10.64 11.67
C ALA A 219 14.21 10.21 11.28
N VAL A 220 13.20 10.88 11.84
CA VAL A 220 11.83 10.92 11.29
C VAL A 220 11.64 12.24 10.55
N GLY A 221 11.09 12.18 9.34
CA GLY A 221 10.88 13.35 8.49
C GLY A 221 9.72 13.15 7.51
N VAL A 222 9.76 13.88 6.40
CA VAL A 222 8.72 13.88 5.37
C VAL A 222 9.30 13.38 4.04
N SER A 223 8.58 12.49 3.36
CA SER A 223 8.92 12.00 2.02
C SER A 223 8.91 13.14 1.00
N LEU A 224 9.97 13.26 0.20
CA LEU A 224 10.08 14.26 -0.87
C LEU A 224 9.06 14.01 -1.99
N PHE A 225 8.69 12.74 -2.20
CA PHE A 225 7.85 12.32 -3.33
C PHE A 225 6.37 12.21 -2.98
N THR A 226 6.07 11.79 -1.74
CA THR A 226 4.69 11.55 -1.30
C THR A 226 4.25 12.47 -0.18
N PHE A 227 5.09 13.33 0.40
CA PHE A 227 4.80 14.16 1.58
C PHE A 227 4.24 13.40 2.81
N GLN A 228 4.35 12.07 2.82
CA GLN A 228 4.04 11.21 3.96
C GLN A 228 5.12 11.37 5.05
N VAL A 229 4.73 11.23 6.31
CA VAL A 229 5.68 11.05 7.42
C VAL A 229 6.36 9.68 7.26
N THR A 230 7.68 9.67 7.29
CA THR A 230 8.55 8.48 7.09
C THR A 230 9.82 8.62 7.92
N HIS A 231 10.52 7.51 8.14
CA HIS A 231 11.93 7.59 8.54
C HIS A 231 12.79 8.11 7.36
N LYS A 232 13.94 8.66 7.71
CA LYS A 232 14.98 9.15 6.80
C LYS A 232 16.17 8.21 6.84
N VAL A 233 16.50 7.62 5.69
CA VAL A 233 17.68 6.77 5.54
C VAL A 233 18.93 7.66 5.40
N ASP A 234 20.05 7.25 6.02
CA ASP A 234 21.32 7.95 5.87
C ASP A 234 21.92 7.77 4.47
N SER A 235 22.69 8.76 4.03
CA SER A 235 23.27 8.78 2.70
C SER A 235 24.33 7.70 2.47
N ASP A 236 25.07 7.28 3.50
CA ASP A 236 26.18 6.34 3.34
C ASP A 236 25.75 4.90 3.71
N THR A 237 25.10 4.22 2.75
CA THR A 237 24.54 2.87 2.96
C THR A 237 25.60 1.78 3.13
N ASP A 238 26.85 2.07 2.77
CA ASP A 238 27.97 1.14 2.90
C ASP A 238 28.45 1.03 4.35
N LEU A 239 28.38 2.13 5.11
CA LEU A 239 28.70 2.12 6.56
C LEU A 239 27.73 1.22 7.35
N GLU A 240 26.48 1.10 6.91
CA GLU A 240 25.50 0.17 7.50
C GLU A 240 25.73 -1.27 7.05
N ARG A 241 26.00 -1.50 5.75
CA ARG A 241 26.42 -2.81 5.22
C ARG A 241 27.60 -3.36 6.01
N ASP A 242 28.66 -2.57 6.15
CA ASP A 242 29.90 -2.99 6.81
C ASP A 242 29.73 -3.12 8.33
N TYR A 243 28.76 -2.41 8.92
CA TYR A 243 28.31 -2.63 10.31
C TYR A 243 27.55 -3.96 10.49
N VAL A 244 26.64 -4.32 9.57
CA VAL A 244 25.97 -5.64 9.56
C VAL A 244 27.02 -6.75 9.41
N VAL A 245 27.90 -6.66 8.41
CA VAL A 245 28.95 -7.65 8.14
C VAL A 245 29.86 -7.84 9.36
N SER A 246 30.41 -6.76 9.91
CA SER A 246 31.32 -6.85 11.05
C SER A 246 30.63 -7.34 12.33
N THR A 247 29.38 -6.98 12.59
CA THR A 247 28.64 -7.52 13.76
C THR A 247 28.33 -9.01 13.64
N ILE A 248 28.08 -9.52 12.43
CA ILE A 248 27.94 -10.96 12.17
C ILE A 248 29.29 -11.66 12.40
N GLN A 249 30.35 -11.25 11.69
CA GLN A 249 31.69 -11.88 11.78
C GLN A 249 32.24 -11.86 13.22
N TYR A 250 32.02 -10.79 13.98
CA TYR A 250 32.50 -10.66 15.35
C TYR A 250 31.83 -11.62 16.36
N LYS A 251 30.63 -12.15 16.05
CA LYS A 251 29.90 -13.09 16.91
C LYS A 251 29.75 -14.49 16.31
N ASN A 252 30.22 -14.69 15.08
CA ASN A 252 30.22 -15.95 14.35
C ASN A 252 31.59 -16.09 13.63
N PRO A 253 32.68 -16.44 14.35
CA PRO A 253 34.03 -16.56 13.77
C PRO A 253 34.17 -17.65 12.70
N GLU A 254 33.17 -18.53 12.54
CA GLU A 254 33.01 -19.47 11.44
C GLU A 254 32.66 -18.81 10.10
N VAL A 255 32.09 -17.59 10.12
CA VAL A 255 31.58 -16.91 8.92
C VAL A 255 32.71 -16.38 8.04
N THR A 256 32.67 -16.71 6.75
CA THR A 256 33.60 -16.18 5.74
C THR A 256 32.93 -15.13 4.85
N GLU A 257 33.74 -14.28 4.21
CA GLU A 257 33.29 -13.27 3.25
C GLU A 257 34.04 -13.46 1.92
N ASP A 258 33.29 -13.56 0.83
CA ASP A 258 33.74 -13.25 -0.53
C ASP A 258 33.06 -11.95 -0.99
N ARG A 259 33.63 -11.22 -1.96
CA ARG A 259 33.14 -9.90 -2.35
C ARG A 259 33.09 -9.76 -3.87
N LEU A 260 31.88 -9.53 -4.41
CA LEU A 260 31.73 -9.10 -5.79
C LEU A 260 32.00 -7.60 -5.90
N GLU A 261 33.24 -7.26 -6.26
CA GLU A 261 33.62 -5.91 -6.66
C GLU A 261 32.80 -5.44 -7.87
N ASN A 262 32.41 -4.17 -7.89
CA ASN A 262 31.67 -3.55 -9.00
C ASN A 262 30.37 -4.30 -9.39
N PHE A 263 29.73 -5.00 -8.46
CA PHE A 263 28.45 -5.70 -8.67
C PHE A 263 27.37 -4.75 -9.24
N MET A 264 27.34 -3.54 -8.72
CA MET A 264 26.93 -2.34 -9.43
C MET A 264 28.16 -1.42 -9.54
N GLY A 265 28.22 -0.53 -10.53
CA GLY A 265 29.17 0.58 -10.47
C GLY A 265 28.75 1.62 -9.44
N ASP A 266 29.71 2.32 -8.82
CA ASP A 266 29.49 3.38 -7.84
C ASP A 266 28.37 4.35 -8.27
N TYR A 267 27.43 4.67 -7.36
CA TYR A 267 26.39 5.64 -7.66
C TYR A 267 25.98 6.52 -6.48
N ASN A 268 25.60 7.75 -6.83
CA ASN A 268 24.84 8.66 -5.98
C ASN A 268 23.41 8.76 -6.56
N SER A 269 22.40 8.52 -5.74
CA SER A 269 21.00 8.38 -6.17
C SER A 269 20.03 8.74 -5.02
N ARG A 270 18.76 8.36 -5.12
CA ARG A 270 17.79 8.52 -4.02
C ARG A 270 16.96 7.24 -3.76
N ASN A 271 16.39 7.14 -2.55
CA ASN A 271 15.43 6.11 -2.14
C ASN A 271 13.97 6.55 -2.39
N GLY A 272 13.00 5.72 -1.99
CA GLY A 272 11.57 6.00 -2.17
C GLY A 272 11.00 7.09 -1.26
N GLY A 273 11.71 7.48 -0.19
CA GLY A 273 11.45 8.68 0.61
C GLY A 273 12.05 9.96 0.02
N GLY A 274 12.87 9.85 -1.04
CA GLY A 274 13.66 10.93 -1.62
C GLY A 274 14.95 11.26 -0.86
N ASP A 275 15.37 10.37 0.03
CA ASP A 275 16.61 10.46 0.78
C ASP A 275 17.77 10.09 -0.14
N GLU A 276 18.97 10.61 0.12
CA GLU A 276 20.13 10.33 -0.72
C GLU A 276 20.66 8.92 -0.47
N ILE A 277 21.22 8.26 -1.50
CA ILE A 277 21.99 7.01 -1.36
C ILE A 277 23.29 7.18 -2.13
N LYS A 278 24.41 7.02 -1.44
CA LYS A 278 25.76 6.83 -1.96
C LYS A 278 26.20 5.40 -1.65
N THR A 279 26.75 4.71 -2.65
CA THR A 279 27.36 3.39 -2.47
C THR A 279 28.52 3.16 -3.44
N ASP A 280 29.53 2.42 -2.99
CA ASP A 280 30.64 1.83 -3.76
C ASP A 280 30.18 0.70 -4.72
N GLY A 281 28.91 0.26 -4.64
CA GLY A 281 28.34 -0.75 -5.52
C GLY A 281 28.86 -2.20 -5.31
N HIS A 282 29.70 -2.43 -4.31
CA HIS A 282 30.23 -3.76 -3.98
C HIS A 282 29.19 -4.59 -3.23
N LEU A 283 29.20 -5.91 -3.49
CA LEU A 283 28.33 -6.88 -2.83
C LEU A 283 29.16 -7.92 -2.08
N PRO A 284 29.38 -7.73 -0.76
CA PRO A 284 29.80 -8.80 0.14
C PRO A 284 28.81 -9.97 0.10
N ILE A 285 29.36 -11.17 0.08
CA ILE A 285 28.67 -12.45 0.13
C ILE A 285 29.20 -13.17 1.37
N LEU A 286 28.36 -13.26 2.39
CA LEU A 286 28.69 -14.02 3.59
C LEU A 286 28.31 -15.49 3.40
N ASP A 287 29.22 -16.37 3.81
CA ASP A 287 28.95 -17.80 3.94
C ASP A 287 28.63 -18.10 5.41
N LEU A 288 27.42 -18.60 5.68
CA LEU A 288 26.91 -18.93 7.01
C LEU A 288 26.60 -20.43 7.17
N ASP A 289 26.88 -21.29 6.18
CA ASP A 289 26.44 -22.69 6.18
C ASP A 289 27.01 -23.52 7.37
N GLU A 290 28.02 -23.02 8.11
CA GLU A 290 28.56 -23.66 9.33
C GLU A 290 27.97 -23.13 10.67
N VAL A 291 27.03 -22.17 10.65
CA VAL A 291 26.53 -21.49 11.88
C VAL A 291 25.63 -22.40 12.74
N VAL A 292 24.76 -23.22 12.14
CA VAL A 292 23.89 -24.19 12.84
C VAL A 292 24.27 -25.63 12.45
N PRO A 293 24.97 -26.39 13.31
CA PRO A 293 25.41 -27.74 12.96
C PRO A 293 24.26 -28.76 12.81
N GLY A 294 24.03 -29.25 11.58
CA GLY A 294 23.05 -30.32 11.31
C GLY A 294 23.06 -30.84 9.86
N ASP A 295 22.27 -31.87 9.59
CA ASP A 295 21.90 -32.24 8.21
C ASP A 295 20.83 -31.26 7.72
N HIS A 296 21.26 -30.25 6.95
CA HIS A 296 20.42 -29.23 6.32
C HIS A 296 19.26 -29.87 5.51
N GLU A 297 18.00 -29.56 5.86
CA GLU A 297 16.78 -30.12 5.24
C GLU A 297 16.50 -29.48 3.85
N SER A 298 17.45 -29.65 2.92
CA SER A 298 17.42 -29.22 1.52
C SER A 298 16.40 -28.11 1.20
N GLU A 299 16.64 -26.90 1.70
CA GLU A 299 15.77 -25.73 1.51
C GLU A 299 15.53 -25.36 0.03
N SER A 300 16.26 -26.00 -0.89
CA SER A 300 16.23 -25.86 -2.35
C SER A 300 14.91 -26.27 -3.01
N ASP A 301 14.02 -27.03 -2.35
CA ASP A 301 12.68 -27.36 -2.87
C ASP A 301 11.56 -26.41 -2.39
N ARG A 302 11.84 -25.48 -1.47
CA ARG A 302 10.89 -24.43 -1.07
C ARG A 302 10.98 -23.22 -2.02
N ASP A 303 10.37 -23.33 -3.21
CA ASP A 303 10.28 -22.23 -4.17
C ASP A 303 9.53 -21.01 -3.56
N PRO A 304 10.18 -19.84 -3.38
CA PRO A 304 9.55 -18.67 -2.77
C PRO A 304 8.42 -18.07 -3.63
N ASP A 305 8.42 -18.34 -4.93
CA ASP A 305 7.34 -17.96 -5.83
C ASP A 305 6.09 -18.84 -5.59
N GLN A 306 6.25 -20.11 -5.27
CA GLN A 306 5.14 -21.04 -5.01
C GLN A 306 4.28 -20.61 -3.81
N LYS A 307 4.91 -20.08 -2.76
CA LYS A 307 4.25 -19.52 -1.55
C LYS A 307 3.29 -18.38 -1.90
N HIS A 308 3.64 -17.54 -2.88
CA HIS A 308 2.83 -16.42 -3.34
C HIS A 308 1.86 -16.77 -4.48
N ARG A 309 2.16 -17.82 -5.27
CA ARG A 309 1.33 -18.30 -6.39
C ARG A 309 0.17 -19.22 -5.95
N ASN A 310 0.05 -19.55 -4.66
CA ASN A 310 -1.01 -20.43 -4.15
C ASN A 310 -2.40 -19.75 -4.21
N ILE A 311 -3.11 -19.95 -5.32
CA ILE A 311 -4.45 -19.40 -5.59
C ILE A 311 -5.45 -19.74 -4.47
N ALA A 312 -5.34 -20.91 -3.83
CA ALA A 312 -6.23 -21.31 -2.74
C ALA A 312 -5.97 -20.50 -1.46
N GLU A 313 -4.73 -20.10 -1.20
CA GLU A 313 -4.36 -19.26 -0.06
C GLU A 313 -4.76 -17.80 -0.28
N LEU A 314 -4.49 -17.26 -1.48
CA LEU A 314 -4.98 -15.96 -1.92
C LEU A 314 -6.51 -15.85 -1.90
N ALA A 315 -7.24 -16.96 -2.08
CA ALA A 315 -8.70 -17.00 -1.98
C ALA A 315 -9.24 -17.10 -0.54
N LYS A 316 -8.42 -17.56 0.42
CA LYS A 316 -8.83 -17.97 1.77
C LYS A 316 -9.02 -16.81 2.75
N LYS A 317 -8.24 -15.74 2.62
CA LYS A 317 -8.24 -14.60 3.55
C LYS A 317 -8.55 -13.30 2.81
N THR A 318 -9.64 -12.65 3.18
CA THR A 318 -10.00 -11.32 2.66
C THR A 318 -8.96 -10.28 3.12
N PRO A 319 -8.31 -9.53 2.21
CA PRO A 319 -7.29 -8.56 2.56
C PRO A 319 -7.86 -7.33 3.29
N PRO A 320 -7.05 -6.59 4.06
CA PRO A 320 -7.49 -5.39 4.80
C PRO A 320 -8.15 -4.35 3.89
N ASP A 321 -7.59 -4.12 2.69
CA ASP A 321 -8.12 -3.20 1.69
C ASP A 321 -9.59 -3.45 1.34
N VAL A 322 -9.98 -4.72 1.17
CA VAL A 322 -11.35 -5.07 0.78
C VAL A 322 -12.34 -4.86 1.94
N TRP A 323 -11.86 -4.94 3.19
CA TRP A 323 -12.62 -4.55 4.38
C TRP A 323 -12.75 -3.03 4.52
N ILE A 324 -11.66 -2.29 4.36
CA ILE A 324 -11.63 -0.82 4.42
C ILE A 324 -12.54 -0.24 3.32
N ALA A 325 -12.42 -0.73 2.09
CA ALA A 325 -13.29 -0.34 0.99
C ALA A 325 -14.77 -0.66 1.26
N GLY A 326 -15.08 -1.82 1.85
CA GLY A 326 -16.44 -2.19 2.22
C GLY A 326 -17.04 -1.30 3.31
N ALA A 327 -16.24 -0.92 4.31
CA ALA A 327 -16.65 0.04 5.34
C ALA A 327 -16.88 1.44 4.76
N LEU A 328 -16.00 1.90 3.86
CA LEU A 328 -16.12 3.19 3.18
C LEU A 328 -17.33 3.24 2.24
N VAL A 329 -17.62 2.18 1.47
CA VAL A 329 -18.86 2.10 0.68
C VAL A 329 -20.11 2.11 1.57
N THR A 330 -20.04 1.47 2.75
CA THR A 330 -21.14 1.53 3.72
C THR A 330 -21.34 2.95 4.27
N LEU A 331 -20.25 3.67 4.56
CA LEU A 331 -20.29 5.09 4.93
C LEU A 331 -20.84 5.97 3.80
N VAL A 332 -20.41 5.77 2.55
CA VAL A 332 -20.94 6.45 1.34
C VAL A 332 -22.45 6.24 1.23
N ALA A 333 -22.92 5.00 1.36
CA ALA A 333 -24.35 4.66 1.30
C ALA A 333 -25.16 5.34 2.43
N LEU A 334 -24.64 5.31 3.67
CA LEU A 334 -25.28 5.99 4.80
C LEU A 334 -25.33 7.50 4.61
N LEU A 335 -24.24 8.14 4.16
CA LEU A 335 -24.20 9.58 3.87
C LEU A 335 -25.14 9.97 2.71
N GLN A 336 -25.29 9.12 1.69
CA GLN A 336 -26.26 9.33 0.61
C GLN A 336 -27.70 9.25 1.13
N ILE A 337 -28.02 8.28 1.98
CA ILE A 337 -29.35 8.15 2.61
C ILE A 337 -29.62 9.36 3.53
N VAL A 338 -28.66 9.78 4.35
CA VAL A 338 -28.81 10.96 5.23
C VAL A 338 -28.97 12.25 4.43
N ARG A 339 -28.18 12.47 3.37
CA ARG A 339 -28.36 13.63 2.45
C ARG A 339 -29.76 13.61 1.81
N THR A 340 -30.24 12.44 1.40
CA THR A 340 -31.57 12.25 0.82
C THR A 340 -32.68 12.59 1.83
N LEU A 341 -32.56 12.13 3.08
CA LEU A 341 -33.47 12.48 4.16
C LEU A 341 -33.45 13.98 4.48
N MET A 342 -32.27 14.61 4.53
CA MET A 342 -32.13 16.05 4.76
C MET A 342 -32.81 16.89 3.65
N LEU A 343 -32.82 16.44 2.40
CA LEU A 343 -33.54 17.11 1.31
C LEU A 343 -35.06 17.11 1.54
N PHE A 344 -35.64 16.02 2.06
CA PHE A 344 -37.08 15.98 2.41
C PHE A 344 -37.45 16.91 3.58
N TYR A 345 -36.51 17.22 4.49
CA TYR A 345 -36.72 18.16 5.60
C TYR A 345 -36.47 19.65 5.22
N ARG A 346 -36.29 19.97 3.93
CA ARG A 346 -36.15 21.37 3.50
C ARG A 346 -37.52 22.09 3.45
N PRO A 347 -37.61 23.33 3.97
CA PRO A 347 -38.68 24.26 3.62
C PRO A 347 -38.83 24.36 2.10
N GLY A 348 -40.05 24.53 1.60
CA GLY A 348 -40.36 24.42 0.17
C GLY A 348 -40.38 22.99 -0.39
N VAL A 349 -39.49 22.07 0.01
CA VAL A 349 -39.58 20.66 -0.42
C VAL A 349 -40.72 19.95 0.31
N GLN A 350 -40.78 20.09 1.64
CA GLN A 350 -41.88 19.54 2.44
C GLN A 350 -43.25 20.16 2.10
N GLU A 351 -43.27 21.38 1.57
CA GLU A 351 -44.48 22.12 1.20
C GLU A 351 -45.00 21.72 -0.19
N ASN A 352 -44.11 21.42 -1.15
CA ASN A 352 -44.48 20.88 -2.46
C ASN A 352 -44.68 19.36 -2.45
N LEU A 353 -44.28 18.65 -1.39
CA LEU A 353 -44.62 17.24 -1.18
C LEU A 353 -46.10 17.09 -0.79
N SER A 354 -46.97 17.18 -1.79
CA SER A 354 -48.35 16.70 -1.68
C SER A 354 -48.35 15.27 -1.15
N THR A 355 -49.27 14.95 -0.22
CA THR A 355 -49.34 13.66 0.47
C THR A 355 -49.71 12.47 -0.43
N ASP A 356 -49.91 12.71 -1.73
CA ASP A 356 -50.34 11.74 -2.72
C ASP A 356 -49.34 11.65 -3.89
N LEU A 357 -48.43 10.68 -3.77
CA LEU A 357 -47.43 10.37 -4.80
C LEU A 357 -48.06 9.75 -6.06
N LEU A 358 -49.28 9.21 -5.97
CA LEU A 358 -50.01 8.68 -7.13
C LEU A 358 -50.60 9.83 -7.95
N ALA A 359 -51.19 10.83 -7.31
CA ALA A 359 -51.68 12.03 -7.99
C ALA A 359 -50.56 12.76 -8.76
N SER A 360 -49.38 12.96 -8.15
CA SER A 360 -48.22 13.56 -8.86
C SER A 360 -47.68 12.68 -9.99
N ALA A 361 -47.90 11.35 -9.95
CA ALA A 361 -47.53 10.43 -11.03
C ALA A 361 -48.55 10.44 -12.18
N GLU A 362 -49.85 10.62 -11.90
CA GLU A 362 -50.89 10.82 -12.92
C GLU A 362 -50.74 12.18 -13.61
N ASN A 363 -50.44 13.24 -12.86
CA ASN A 363 -50.24 14.60 -13.36
C ASN A 363 -48.92 14.81 -14.14
N PHE A 364 -47.95 13.89 -14.03
CA PHE A 364 -46.58 14.04 -14.57
C PHE A 364 -46.53 14.31 -16.09
N GLY A 365 -47.54 13.85 -16.84
CA GLY A 365 -47.62 14.07 -18.30
C GLY A 365 -48.29 15.38 -18.73
N THR A 366 -48.87 16.14 -17.78
CA THR A 366 -49.78 17.26 -18.08
C THR A 366 -49.52 18.54 -17.28
N ASP A 367 -48.92 18.46 -16.10
CA ASP A 367 -48.47 19.63 -15.33
C ASP A 367 -46.94 19.80 -15.38
N THR A 368 -46.48 21.03 -15.58
CA THR A 368 -45.07 21.43 -15.53
C THR A 368 -44.73 22.27 -14.29
N GLY A 369 -45.67 22.38 -13.34
CA GLY A 369 -45.56 23.12 -12.09
C GLY A 369 -44.92 22.33 -10.95
N SER A 370 -45.50 22.42 -9.76
CA SER A 370 -45.00 21.80 -8.52
C SER A 370 -44.93 20.27 -8.61
N ASP A 371 -45.96 19.64 -9.18
CA ASP A 371 -46.14 18.19 -9.17
C ASP A 371 -45.03 17.48 -9.94
N PHE A 372 -44.60 18.05 -11.07
CA PHE A 372 -43.45 17.58 -11.85
C PHE A 372 -42.16 17.58 -11.01
N TRP A 373 -41.86 18.68 -10.33
CA TRP A 373 -40.66 18.79 -9.49
C TRP A 373 -40.71 17.85 -8.29
N THR A 374 -41.87 17.70 -7.64
CA THR A 374 -42.09 16.75 -6.54
C THR A 374 -41.88 15.31 -7.00
N PHE A 375 -42.43 14.92 -8.15
CA PHE A 375 -42.23 13.58 -8.71
C PHE A 375 -40.75 13.33 -9.07
N VAL A 376 -40.08 14.29 -9.70
CA VAL A 376 -38.65 14.19 -10.06
C VAL A 376 -37.76 14.08 -8.81
N VAL A 377 -38.00 14.89 -7.78
CA VAL A 377 -37.23 14.84 -6.53
C VAL A 377 -37.49 13.55 -5.77
N ALA A 378 -38.74 13.10 -5.64
CA ALA A 378 -39.08 11.84 -4.98
C ALA A 378 -38.49 10.62 -5.72
N GLY A 379 -38.59 10.60 -7.05
CA GLY A 379 -38.01 9.55 -7.89
C GLY A 379 -36.49 9.49 -7.81
N ALA A 380 -35.81 10.64 -7.86
CA ALA A 380 -34.36 10.74 -7.69
C ALA A 380 -33.91 10.29 -6.28
N SER A 381 -34.62 10.72 -5.22
CA SER A 381 -34.39 10.30 -3.84
C SER A 381 -34.53 8.78 -3.64
N LEU A 382 -35.56 8.17 -4.24
CA LEU A 382 -35.74 6.72 -4.23
C LEU A 382 -34.61 6.01 -4.99
N ALA A 383 -34.24 6.51 -6.18
CA ALA A 383 -33.16 5.94 -6.99
C ALA A 383 -31.81 5.99 -6.28
N ILE A 384 -31.47 7.10 -5.61
CA ILE A 384 -30.26 7.25 -4.78
C ILE A 384 -30.29 6.24 -3.62
N THR A 385 -31.42 6.11 -2.93
CA THR A 385 -31.58 5.18 -1.80
C THR A 385 -31.43 3.73 -2.24
N VAL A 386 -32.02 3.33 -3.36
CA VAL A 386 -31.87 1.99 -3.96
C VAL A 386 -30.43 1.75 -4.42
N ALA A 387 -29.78 2.74 -5.02
CA ALA A 387 -28.37 2.65 -5.42
C ALA A 387 -27.42 2.49 -4.21
N ALA A 388 -27.68 3.21 -3.11
CA ALA A 388 -26.93 3.09 -1.86
C ALA A 388 -27.06 1.68 -1.25
N ILE A 389 -28.27 1.13 -1.18
CA ILE A 389 -28.52 -0.26 -0.73
C ILE A 389 -27.81 -1.26 -1.65
N LEU A 390 -27.90 -1.08 -2.98
CA LEU A 390 -27.23 -1.93 -3.96
C LEU A 390 -25.70 -1.89 -3.81
N GLN A 391 -25.11 -0.74 -3.53
CA GLN A 391 -23.67 -0.61 -3.28
C GLN A 391 -23.22 -1.42 -2.05
N VAL A 392 -23.97 -1.40 -0.95
CA VAL A 392 -23.69 -2.22 0.25
C VAL A 392 -23.83 -3.72 -0.06
N LEU A 393 -24.88 -4.13 -0.78
CA LEU A 393 -25.06 -5.52 -1.21
C LEU A 393 -23.95 -5.99 -2.15
N LEU A 394 -23.44 -5.12 -3.02
CA LEU A 394 -22.27 -5.41 -3.85
C LEU A 394 -21.00 -5.52 -3.01
N ALA A 395 -20.76 -4.60 -2.07
CA ALA A 395 -19.60 -4.61 -1.17
C ALA A 395 -19.53 -5.91 -0.35
N ILE A 396 -20.65 -6.38 0.19
CA ILE A 396 -20.77 -7.68 0.86
C ILE A 396 -20.40 -8.84 -0.08
N ASN A 397 -20.71 -8.73 -1.37
CA ASN A 397 -20.29 -9.73 -2.36
C ASN A 397 -18.83 -9.59 -2.82
N VAL A 398 -18.21 -8.41 -2.69
CA VAL A 398 -16.74 -8.25 -2.83
C VAL A 398 -16.00 -8.83 -1.63
N LEU A 399 -16.49 -8.62 -0.40
CA LEU A 399 -16.00 -9.28 0.83
C LEU A 399 -16.06 -10.81 0.75
N ARG A 400 -17.01 -11.34 -0.02
CA ARG A 400 -17.13 -12.76 -0.36
C ARG A 400 -16.29 -13.18 -1.58
N GLY A 401 -15.44 -12.32 -2.15
CA GLY A 401 -14.50 -12.64 -3.23
C GLY A 401 -15.10 -12.72 -4.65
N HIS A 402 -16.13 -11.95 -4.99
CA HIS A 402 -16.71 -11.95 -6.34
C HIS A 402 -16.20 -10.78 -7.21
N ASN A 403 -15.31 -11.07 -8.18
CA ASN A 403 -14.76 -10.02 -9.05
C ASN A 403 -15.85 -9.24 -9.82
N ARG A 404 -16.92 -9.90 -10.31
CA ARG A 404 -18.04 -9.20 -10.98
C ARG A 404 -18.73 -8.17 -10.07
N ALA A 405 -18.88 -8.45 -8.77
CA ALA A 405 -19.45 -7.47 -7.84
C ALA A 405 -18.52 -6.25 -7.69
N ARG A 406 -17.19 -6.47 -7.66
CA ARG A 406 -16.18 -5.40 -7.61
C ARG A 406 -16.23 -4.50 -8.85
N GLN A 407 -16.29 -5.09 -10.05
CA GLN A 407 -16.39 -4.31 -11.30
C GLN A 407 -17.66 -3.44 -11.35
N ILE A 408 -18.82 -3.98 -10.95
CA ILE A 408 -20.09 -3.22 -10.92
C ILE A 408 -20.05 -2.13 -9.86
N LEU A 409 -19.51 -2.43 -8.67
CA LEU A 409 -19.38 -1.45 -7.59
C LEU A 409 -18.43 -0.31 -7.95
N LEU A 410 -17.29 -0.60 -8.59
CA LEU A 410 -16.38 0.41 -9.13
C LEU A 410 -17.11 1.31 -10.16
N ALA A 411 -17.86 0.73 -11.11
CA ALA A 411 -18.64 1.52 -12.06
C ALA A 411 -19.65 2.46 -11.37
N LEU A 412 -20.40 1.96 -10.37
CA LEU A 412 -21.36 2.77 -9.61
C LEU A 412 -20.68 3.90 -8.81
N LEU A 413 -19.51 3.63 -8.22
CA LEU A 413 -18.72 4.66 -7.53
C LEU A 413 -18.19 5.72 -8.50
N CYS A 414 -17.69 5.33 -9.68
CA CYS A 414 -17.25 6.27 -10.71
C CYS A 414 -18.40 7.16 -11.20
N ILE A 415 -19.56 6.57 -11.50
CA ILE A 415 -20.75 7.31 -11.94
C ILE A 415 -21.23 8.26 -10.84
N SER A 416 -21.30 7.80 -9.59
CA SER A 416 -21.72 8.65 -8.47
C SER A 416 -20.75 9.80 -8.22
N PHE A 417 -19.44 9.57 -8.32
CA PHE A 417 -18.42 10.60 -8.20
C PHE A 417 -18.56 11.65 -9.31
N ILE A 418 -18.76 11.23 -10.57
CA ILE A 418 -18.97 12.14 -11.71
C ILE A 418 -20.22 13.01 -11.49
N ILE A 419 -21.34 12.43 -11.05
CA ILE A 419 -22.58 13.19 -10.79
C ILE A 419 -22.36 14.28 -9.73
N ILE A 420 -21.64 13.96 -8.65
CA ILE A 420 -21.36 14.92 -7.57
C ILE A 420 -20.33 15.97 -8.02
N ALA A 421 -19.30 15.57 -8.78
CA ALA A 421 -18.32 16.50 -9.34
C ALA A 421 -18.97 17.50 -10.31
N VAL A 422 -19.91 17.06 -11.15
CA VAL A 422 -20.71 17.94 -12.02
C VAL A 422 -21.55 18.89 -11.18
N GLN A 423 -22.28 18.42 -10.15
CA GLN A 423 -23.06 19.29 -9.25
C GLN A 423 -22.22 20.44 -8.66
N ILE A 424 -20.98 20.15 -8.25
CA ILE A 424 -20.05 21.16 -7.72
C ILE A 424 -19.61 22.13 -8.83
N VAL A 425 -19.18 21.64 -9.99
CA VAL A 425 -18.66 22.48 -11.10
C VAL A 425 -19.74 23.40 -11.69
N THR A 426 -21.01 23.00 -11.66
CA THR A 426 -22.14 23.80 -12.17
C THR A 426 -22.82 24.67 -11.13
N ASP A 427 -22.36 24.68 -9.88
CA ASP A 427 -23.01 25.33 -8.72
C ASP A 427 -24.51 24.97 -8.56
N THR A 428 -24.88 23.77 -9.01
CA THR A 428 -26.21 23.17 -8.78
C THR A 428 -26.21 22.21 -7.58
N GLY A 429 -25.07 22.09 -6.91
CA GLY A 429 -24.89 21.36 -5.68
C GLY A 429 -25.56 22.06 -4.49
N ASP A 430 -25.89 21.27 -3.48
CA ASP A 430 -26.42 21.83 -2.23
C ASP A 430 -25.29 22.37 -1.36
N SER A 431 -25.04 23.68 -1.47
CA SER A 431 -24.01 24.41 -0.71
C SER A 431 -24.23 24.42 0.81
N SER A 432 -25.39 23.98 1.32
CA SER A 432 -25.66 24.00 2.77
C SER A 432 -24.87 22.97 3.59
N ASN A 433 -24.21 21.98 2.95
CA ASN A 433 -23.32 21.05 3.66
C ASN A 433 -22.14 20.57 2.80
N VAL A 434 -21.28 21.52 2.40
CA VAL A 434 -20.01 21.28 1.68
C VAL A 434 -19.16 20.18 2.33
N TYR A 435 -19.05 20.17 3.67
CA TYR A 435 -18.30 19.16 4.43
C TYR A 435 -18.78 17.72 4.18
N ALA A 436 -20.10 17.48 4.23
CA ALA A 436 -20.65 16.15 3.98
C ALA A 436 -20.42 15.69 2.53
N VAL A 437 -20.42 16.61 1.56
CA VAL A 437 -20.09 16.32 0.16
C VAL A 437 -18.62 15.93 0.01
N PHE A 438 -17.69 16.65 0.65
CA PHE A 438 -16.27 16.27 0.65
C PHE A 438 -16.01 14.92 1.32
N VAL A 439 -16.60 14.65 2.49
CA VAL A 439 -16.43 13.36 3.19
C VAL A 439 -17.00 12.21 2.35
N LEU A 440 -18.13 12.44 1.68
CA LEU A 440 -18.73 11.49 0.74
C LEU A 440 -17.80 11.20 -0.46
N MET A 441 -17.29 12.24 -1.14
CA MET A 441 -16.41 12.07 -2.29
C MET A 441 -15.05 11.48 -1.92
N ALA A 442 -14.46 11.89 -0.79
CA ALA A 442 -13.24 11.29 -0.26
C ALA A 442 -13.44 9.79 0.01
N SER A 443 -14.54 9.42 0.66
CA SER A 443 -14.88 8.01 0.93
C SER A 443 -15.08 7.21 -0.35
N GLN A 444 -15.68 7.80 -1.40
CA GLN A 444 -15.77 7.17 -2.73
C GLN A 444 -14.40 6.96 -3.37
N VAL A 445 -13.51 7.97 -3.33
CA VAL A 445 -12.15 7.87 -3.90
C VAL A 445 -11.33 6.82 -3.15
N PHE A 446 -11.29 6.85 -1.82
CA PHE A 446 -10.62 5.81 -1.01
C PHE A 446 -11.20 4.41 -1.29
N ALA A 447 -12.52 4.25 -1.42
CA ALA A 447 -13.13 2.97 -1.76
C ALA A 447 -12.75 2.45 -3.16
N MET A 448 -12.78 3.32 -4.18
CA MET A 448 -12.31 2.97 -5.54
C MET A 448 -10.82 2.58 -5.53
N ILE A 449 -10.02 3.26 -4.71
CA ILE A 449 -8.58 3.00 -4.54
C ILE A 449 -8.35 1.64 -3.89
N SER A 450 -8.91 1.36 -2.72
CA SER A 450 -8.70 0.07 -2.04
C SER A 450 -9.33 -1.11 -2.81
N TYR A 451 -10.35 -0.92 -3.64
CA TYR A 451 -10.82 -1.96 -4.58
C TYR A 451 -9.96 -2.12 -5.86
N THR A 452 -8.99 -1.25 -6.11
CA THR A 452 -8.04 -1.33 -7.24
C THR A 452 -6.60 -1.55 -6.80
N SER A 453 -6.37 -2.01 -5.56
CA SER A 453 -5.06 -2.52 -5.12
C SER A 453 -4.81 -3.95 -5.64
N ASP A 454 -3.54 -4.36 -5.68
CA ASP A 454 -3.17 -5.72 -6.11
C ASP A 454 -3.76 -6.79 -5.18
N GLU A 455 -3.85 -6.52 -3.87
CA GLU A 455 -4.49 -7.43 -2.93
C GLU A 455 -5.98 -7.65 -3.28
N ALA A 456 -6.72 -6.57 -3.56
CA ALA A 456 -8.14 -6.65 -3.95
C ALA A 456 -8.33 -7.31 -5.33
N LEU A 457 -7.43 -7.03 -6.28
CA LEU A 457 -7.37 -7.66 -7.60
C LEU A 457 -7.15 -9.18 -7.45
N ASN A 458 -6.07 -9.57 -6.78
CA ASN A 458 -5.65 -10.96 -6.63
C ASN A 458 -6.66 -11.78 -5.80
N TYR A 459 -7.13 -11.25 -4.66
CA TYR A 459 -8.15 -11.90 -3.83
C TYR A 459 -9.45 -12.18 -4.63
N THR A 460 -10.00 -11.15 -5.29
CA THR A 460 -11.28 -11.33 -6.01
C THR A 460 -11.15 -12.14 -7.29
N TRP A 461 -9.99 -12.11 -7.96
CA TRP A 461 -9.68 -13.01 -9.07
C TRP A 461 -9.54 -14.46 -8.57
N ALA A 462 -8.69 -14.72 -7.57
CA ALA A 462 -8.41 -16.05 -7.03
C ALA A 462 -9.66 -16.74 -6.51
N SER A 463 -10.43 -16.06 -5.64
CA SER A 463 -11.71 -16.59 -5.12
C SER A 463 -12.76 -16.80 -6.22
N THR A 464 -12.71 -16.04 -7.32
CA THR A 464 -13.57 -16.29 -8.49
C THR A 464 -13.13 -17.54 -9.27
N GLN A 465 -11.83 -17.83 -9.39
CA GLN A 465 -11.32 -19.02 -10.08
C GLN A 465 -11.48 -20.30 -9.24
N GLU A 466 -11.19 -20.25 -7.94
CA GLU A 466 -11.32 -21.37 -7.01
C GLU A 466 -12.77 -21.87 -6.95
N LYS A 467 -13.76 -20.96 -6.82
CA LYS A 467 -15.20 -21.30 -6.97
C LYS A 467 -15.57 -21.88 -8.32
N ARG A 468 -14.92 -21.45 -9.43
CA ARG A 468 -15.15 -22.03 -10.77
C ARG A 468 -14.60 -23.45 -10.86
N GLN A 469 -13.43 -23.71 -10.28
CA GLN A 469 -12.84 -25.05 -10.19
C GLN A 469 -13.72 -25.96 -9.33
N ALA A 470 -14.12 -25.53 -8.14
CA ALA A 470 -15.04 -26.27 -7.27
C ALA A 470 -16.41 -26.55 -7.95
N LYS A 471 -16.95 -25.60 -8.73
CA LYS A 471 -18.17 -25.79 -9.52
C LYS A 471 -17.99 -26.75 -10.72
N LYS A 472 -16.79 -26.85 -11.31
CA LYS A 472 -16.47 -27.87 -12.31
C LYS A 472 -16.36 -29.25 -11.65
N ALA A 473 -15.60 -29.38 -10.56
CA ALA A 473 -15.42 -30.63 -9.83
C ALA A 473 -16.76 -31.23 -9.35
N ARG A 474 -17.66 -30.40 -8.79
CA ARG A 474 -19.02 -30.79 -8.40
C ARG A 474 -19.98 -31.12 -9.55
N ARG A 475 -19.58 -30.88 -10.80
CA ARG A 475 -20.30 -31.35 -12.01
C ARG A 475 -19.74 -32.69 -12.44
N SER A 476 -18.44 -32.77 -12.70
CA SER A 476 -17.79 -34.04 -13.08
C SER A 476 -18.03 -35.16 -12.07
N SER A 477 -18.10 -34.85 -10.76
CA SER A 477 -18.40 -35.84 -9.71
C SER A 477 -19.86 -36.32 -9.67
N ARG A 478 -20.79 -35.60 -10.32
CA ARG A 478 -22.19 -36.00 -10.49
C ARG A 478 -22.36 -36.76 -11.81
N ASP A 479 -21.70 -36.28 -12.85
CA ASP A 479 -21.69 -36.92 -14.16
C ASP A 479 -21.03 -38.32 -14.06
N SER A 480 -20.01 -38.48 -13.21
CA SER A 480 -19.37 -39.77 -12.89
C SER A 480 -20.12 -40.63 -11.87
N SER A 481 -21.25 -40.16 -11.31
CA SER A 481 -22.12 -40.91 -10.39
C SER A 481 -23.53 -41.12 -10.94
N GLY A 482 -23.70 -40.92 -12.26
CA GLY A 482 -24.94 -41.13 -13.01
C GLY A 482 -24.84 -42.25 -14.06
N ASN A 483 -23.68 -42.93 -14.12
CA ASN A 483 -23.45 -44.22 -14.78
C ASN A 483 -23.22 -45.28 -13.70
#